data_AF-A0A821QVV5-F1
#
_entry.id   AF-A0A821QVV5-F1
#
_cell.length_a   1.000
_cell.length_b   1.000
_cell.length_c   1.000
_cell.angle_alpha   90.00
_cell.angle_beta   90.00
_cell.angle_gamma   90.00
#
_symmetry.space_group_name_H-M   'P 1'
#
loop_
_entity.id
_entity.type
_entity.pdbx_description
1 polymer ?
#
loop_
_entity_poly.entity_id
_entity_poly.type
_entity_poly.pdbx_seq_one_letter_code
_entity_poly.pdbx_strand_id
1 'polypeptide(L)'
;TRIEMECKEFLPEVYDTWSLIDKLSTNTINFREIYDLYKYERSENKQRHYFDQLKNLDDTIYKLSYTIHQRIQSLENFVQPMLNEYQRNRSREQESNNYVPAYIRIAENQLNSLKSSFKRIIIKHNLNSIDYQNDLKQSIENSKNN
;
A
#
# COMPACT_ATOMS: atom_id res chain seq x y z
N THR A 1 -10.79 23.87 21.18
CA THR A 1 -10.43 22.94 22.30
C THR A 1 -9.45 21.89 21.78
N ARG A 2 -8.52 21.36 22.57
CA ARG A 2 -7.36 20.49 22.16
C ARG A 2 -7.63 19.45 21.03
N ILE A 3 -8.85 18.92 20.95
CA ILE A 3 -9.36 18.01 19.90
C ILE A 3 -9.39 18.66 18.48
N GLU A 4 -9.63 19.97 18.36
CA GLU A 4 -9.58 20.69 17.08
C GLU A 4 -8.16 20.87 16.53
N MET A 5 -7.12 20.84 17.39
CA MET A 5 -5.72 20.93 16.97
C MET A 5 -5.23 19.58 16.42
N GLU A 6 -5.64 18.46 17.01
CA GLU A 6 -5.20 17.12 16.60
C GLU A 6 -5.83 16.68 15.25
N CYS A 7 -7.02 17.17 14.90
CA CYS A 7 -7.62 16.91 13.58
C CYS A 7 -6.96 17.67 12.41
N LYS A 8 -6.24 18.77 12.66
CA LYS A 8 -5.62 19.58 11.59
C LYS A 8 -4.41 18.91 10.94
N GLU A 9 -3.72 18.04 11.67
CA GLU A 9 -2.52 17.34 11.17
C GLU A 9 -2.87 15.94 10.62
N PHE A 10 -3.90 15.28 11.18
CA PHE A 10 -4.32 13.94 10.73
C PHE A 10 -4.83 13.91 9.28
N LEU A 11 -5.75 14.81 8.91
CA LEU A 11 -6.37 14.75 7.58
C LEU A 11 -5.40 15.06 6.43
N PRO A 12 -4.48 16.04 6.54
CA PRO A 12 -3.42 16.22 5.56
C PRO A 12 -2.52 14.98 5.41
N GLU A 13 -2.09 14.38 6.52
CA GLU A 13 -1.26 13.16 6.50
C GLU A 13 -1.99 11.96 5.87
N VAL A 14 -3.30 11.83 6.11
CA VAL A 14 -4.16 10.85 5.42
C VAL A 14 -4.21 11.13 3.93
N TYR A 15 -4.40 12.38 3.50
CA TYR A 15 -4.46 12.77 2.10
C TYR A 15 -3.15 12.48 1.35
N ASP A 16 -2.02 12.82 1.97
CA ASP A 16 -0.70 12.53 1.42
C ASP A 16 -0.47 11.01 1.30
N THR A 17 -0.90 10.25 2.31
CA THR A 17 -0.80 8.78 2.28
C THR A 17 -1.65 8.18 1.16
N TRP A 18 -2.85 8.70 0.92
CA TRP A 18 -3.67 8.33 -0.24
C TRP A 18 -2.97 8.64 -1.57
N SER A 19 -2.35 9.82 -1.68
CA SER A 19 -1.61 10.20 -2.89
C SER A 19 -0.44 9.24 -3.18
N LEU A 20 0.20 8.71 -2.15
CA LEU A 20 1.23 7.67 -2.30
C LEU A 20 0.62 6.31 -2.68
N ILE A 21 -0.52 5.94 -2.10
CA ILE A 21 -1.25 4.70 -2.47
C ILE A 21 -1.68 4.74 -3.93
N ASP A 22 -2.15 5.87 -4.43
CA ASP A 22 -2.53 6.03 -5.84
C ASP A 22 -1.30 5.85 -6.75
N LYS A 23 -0.17 6.49 -6.41
CA LYS A 23 1.11 6.29 -7.11
C LYS A 23 1.56 4.83 -7.08
N LEU A 24 1.45 4.16 -5.93
CA LEU A 24 1.76 2.74 -5.80
C LEU A 24 0.87 1.91 -6.74
N SER A 25 -0.44 2.16 -6.74
CA SER A 25 -1.39 1.49 -7.63
C SER A 25 -0.99 1.64 -9.10
N THR A 26 -0.71 2.88 -9.55
CA THR A 26 -0.25 3.14 -10.92
C THR A 26 1.02 2.35 -11.25
N ASN A 27 2.04 2.37 -10.37
CA ASN A 27 3.28 1.63 -10.62
C ASN A 27 3.05 0.12 -10.70
N THR A 28 2.19 -0.45 -9.86
CA THR A 28 1.87 -1.90 -9.91
C THR A 28 1.08 -2.30 -11.16
N ILE A 29 0.25 -1.40 -11.69
CA ILE A 29 -0.42 -1.60 -12.98
C ILE A 29 0.61 -1.57 -14.11
N ASN A 30 1.46 -0.55 -14.14
CA ASN A 30 2.53 -0.43 -15.14
C ASN A 30 3.48 -1.64 -15.10
N PHE A 31 3.84 -2.12 -13.91
CA PHE A 31 4.64 -3.33 -13.76
C PHE A 31 3.99 -4.52 -14.46
N ARG A 32 2.67 -4.71 -14.27
CA ARG A 32 1.96 -5.80 -14.93
C ARG A 32 1.96 -5.65 -16.44
N GLU A 33 1.68 -4.46 -16.94
CA GLU A 33 1.64 -4.19 -18.39
C GLU A 33 3.00 -4.44 -19.05
N ILE A 34 4.09 -3.94 -18.44
CA ILE A 34 5.45 -4.20 -18.95
C ILE A 34 5.81 -5.68 -18.83
N TYR A 35 5.37 -6.38 -17.78
CA TYR A 35 5.61 -7.81 -17.64
C TYR A 35 4.93 -8.60 -18.74
N ASP A 36 3.68 -8.28 -19.07
CA ASP A 36 2.96 -8.91 -20.18
C ASP A 36 3.69 -8.66 -21.51
N LEU A 37 4.24 -7.46 -21.74
CA LEU A 37 5.08 -7.18 -22.92
C LEU A 37 6.38 -7.99 -22.93
N TYR A 38 7.08 -8.03 -21.78
CA TYR A 38 8.32 -8.78 -21.61
C TYR A 38 8.15 -10.27 -21.91
N LYS A 39 7.06 -10.87 -21.42
CA LYS A 39 6.79 -12.31 -21.51
C LYS A 39 6.69 -12.83 -22.94
N TYR A 40 6.15 -12.02 -23.84
CA TYR A 40 5.92 -12.42 -25.24
C TYR A 40 6.89 -11.78 -26.24
N GLU A 41 7.79 -10.91 -25.77
CA GLU A 41 8.81 -10.28 -26.61
C GLU A 41 9.87 -11.30 -27.04
N ARG A 42 10.21 -11.29 -28.34
CA ARG A 42 11.16 -12.22 -28.96
C ARG A 42 12.48 -11.55 -29.33
N SER A 43 12.51 -10.23 -29.40
CA SER A 43 13.73 -9.46 -29.63
C SER A 43 14.50 -9.31 -28.32
N GLU A 44 15.72 -9.86 -28.26
CA GLU A 44 16.59 -9.77 -27.08
C GLU A 44 16.82 -8.32 -26.61
N ASN A 45 17.03 -7.39 -27.55
CA ASN A 45 17.24 -5.98 -27.22
C ASN A 45 16.01 -5.35 -26.56
N LYS A 46 14.81 -5.64 -27.07
CA LYS A 46 13.56 -5.13 -26.47
C LYS A 46 13.23 -5.84 -25.16
N GLN A 47 13.47 -7.14 -25.08
CA GLN A 47 13.27 -7.91 -23.87
C GLN A 47 14.19 -7.41 -22.73
N ARG A 48 15.45 -7.10 -23.05
CA ARG A 48 16.38 -6.46 -22.10
C ARG A 48 15.90 -5.07 -21.66
N HIS A 49 15.37 -4.27 -22.59
CA HIS A 49 14.78 -2.98 -22.25
C HIS A 49 13.61 -3.10 -21.26
N TYR A 50 12.68 -4.03 -21.51
CA TYR A 50 11.57 -4.29 -20.58
C TYR A 50 12.05 -4.85 -19.25
N PHE A 51 13.08 -5.71 -19.24
CA PHE A 51 13.70 -6.19 -18.00
C PHE A 51 14.21 -5.04 -17.12
N ASP A 52 14.94 -4.10 -17.71
CA ASP A 52 15.45 -2.93 -16.98
C ASP A 52 14.31 -2.06 -16.44
N GLN A 53 13.22 -1.91 -17.20
CA GLN A 53 12.01 -1.21 -16.74
C GLN A 53 11.33 -1.93 -15.57
N LEU A 54 11.17 -3.26 -15.65
CA LEU A 54 10.56 -4.07 -14.58
C LEU A 54 11.36 -3.97 -13.29
N LYS A 55 12.69 -4.02 -13.38
CA LYS A 55 13.57 -3.86 -12.21
C LYS A 55 13.40 -2.49 -11.57
N ASN A 56 13.40 -1.42 -12.36
CA ASN A 56 13.19 -0.06 -11.86
C ASN A 56 11.81 0.12 -11.21
N LEU A 57 10.77 -0.49 -11.80
CA LEU A 57 9.42 -0.47 -11.25
C LEU A 57 9.35 -1.23 -9.93
N ASP A 58 9.97 -2.42 -9.83
CA ASP A 58 9.97 -3.21 -8.59
C ASP A 58 10.68 -2.47 -7.45
N ASP A 59 11.84 -1.86 -7.72
CA ASP A 59 12.55 -1.01 -6.76
C ASP A 59 11.71 0.20 -6.30
N THR A 60 10.98 0.82 -7.23
CA THR A 60 10.09 1.96 -6.95
C THR A 60 8.90 1.52 -6.11
N ILE A 61 8.27 0.41 -6.47
CA ILE A 61 7.15 -0.19 -5.74
C ILE A 61 7.58 -0.55 -4.32
N TYR A 62 8.75 -1.17 -4.14
CA TYR A 62 9.29 -1.49 -2.82
C TYR A 62 9.45 -0.24 -1.95
N LYS A 63 10.10 0.82 -2.47
CA LYS A 63 10.31 2.08 -1.74
C LYS A 63 8.99 2.77 -1.37
N LEU A 64 8.04 2.82 -2.30
CA LEU A 64 6.70 3.36 -2.04
C LEU A 64 5.98 2.54 -0.97
N SER A 65 6.04 1.21 -1.06
CA SER A 65 5.38 0.30 -0.12
C SER A 65 5.91 0.50 1.30
N TYR A 66 7.23 0.60 1.45
CA TYR A 66 7.87 0.88 2.73
C TYR A 66 7.43 2.23 3.30
N THR A 67 7.45 3.28 2.47
CA THR A 67 7.04 4.64 2.88
C THR A 67 5.58 4.68 3.33
N ILE A 68 4.67 4.06 2.56
CA ILE A 68 3.24 4.01 2.88
C ILE A 68 3.02 3.24 4.19
N HIS A 69 3.71 2.12 4.37
CA HIS A 69 3.64 1.34 5.61
C HIS A 69 4.04 2.17 6.83
N GLN A 70 5.15 2.91 6.74
CA GLN A 70 5.61 3.78 7.82
C GLN A 70 4.60 4.91 8.13
N ARG A 71 4.02 5.53 7.10
CA ARG A 71 3.02 6.59 7.29
C ARG A 71 1.74 6.06 7.93
N ILE A 72 1.25 4.89 7.48
CA ILE A 72 0.09 4.24 8.10
C ILE A 72 0.38 3.93 9.58
N GLN A 73 1.56 3.39 9.92
CA GLN A 73 1.94 3.15 11.31
C GLN A 73 2.02 4.45 12.13
N SER A 74 2.55 5.53 11.55
CA SER A 74 2.59 6.83 12.22
C SER A 74 1.19 7.37 12.50
N LEU A 75 0.27 7.28 11.52
CA LEU A 75 -1.14 7.66 11.67
C LEU A 75 -1.84 6.81 12.75
N GLU A 76 -1.56 5.50 12.80
CA GLU A 76 -2.07 4.62 13.86
C GLU A 76 -1.60 5.10 15.23
N ASN A 77 -0.30 5.30 15.41
CA ASN A 77 0.27 5.78 16.66
C ASN A 77 -0.28 7.14 17.08
N PHE A 78 -0.58 8.01 16.11
CA PHE A 78 -1.16 9.32 16.34
C PHE A 78 -2.58 9.22 16.92
N VAL A 79 -3.45 8.37 16.35
CA VAL A 79 -4.85 8.26 16.79
C VAL A 79 -5.07 7.25 17.93
N GLN A 80 -4.12 6.33 18.16
CA GLN A 80 -4.28 5.25 19.14
C GLN A 80 -4.59 5.74 20.56
N PRO A 81 -3.95 6.81 21.10
CA PRO A 81 -4.29 7.32 22.42
C PRO A 81 -5.75 7.77 22.53
N MET A 82 -6.25 8.47 21.50
CA MET A 82 -7.62 8.95 21.40
C MET A 82 -8.62 7.77 21.32
N LEU A 83 -8.32 6.75 20.51
CA LEU A 83 -9.15 5.55 20.40
C LEU A 83 -9.19 4.76 21.72
N ASN A 84 -8.04 4.62 22.39
CA ASN A 84 -7.95 3.93 23.67
C ASN A 84 -8.73 4.66 24.77
N GLU A 85 -8.68 5.99 24.80
CA GLU A 85 -9.45 6.81 25.75
C GLU A 85 -10.95 6.62 25.51
N TYR A 86 -11.40 6.70 24.26
CA TYR A 86 -12.79 6.45 23.90
C TYR A 86 -13.26 5.05 24.33
N GLN A 87 -12.46 4.02 24.08
CA GLN A 87 -12.78 2.64 24.48
C GLN A 87 -12.86 2.49 26.00
N ARG A 88 -11.91 3.05 26.76
CA ARG A 88 -11.93 3.00 28.24
C ARG A 88 -13.14 3.71 28.83
N ASN A 89 -13.52 4.86 28.29
CA ASN A 89 -14.69 5.61 28.76
C ASN A 89 -15.99 4.87 28.44
N ARG A 90 -16.09 4.25 27.25
CA ARG A 90 -17.22 3.39 26.89
C ARG A 90 -17.35 2.15 27.78
N SER A 91 -16.25 1.57 28.25
CA SER A 91 -16.28 0.43 29.19
C SER A 91 -16.68 0.84 30.62
N ARG A 92 -16.51 2.11 30.99
CA ARG A 92 -16.86 2.64 32.32
C ARG A 92 -18.30 3.16 32.38
N GLU A 93 -18.78 3.74 31.29
CA GLU A 93 -20.17 4.14 31.11
C GLU A 93 -20.97 2.95 30.54
N GLN A 94 -21.59 2.15 31.41
CA GLN A 94 -22.44 1.02 31.01
C GLN A 94 -23.35 1.38 29.82
N GLU A 95 -23.09 0.72 28.67
CA GLU A 95 -23.94 0.33 27.51
C GLU A 95 -25.22 1.11 27.15
N SER A 96 -25.42 2.33 27.63
CA SER A 96 -26.70 3.05 27.51
C SER A 96 -26.76 3.96 26.29
N ASN A 97 -25.63 4.26 25.65
CA ASN A 97 -25.59 5.01 24.40
C ASN A 97 -24.61 4.37 23.41
N ASN A 98 -25.14 3.80 22.32
CA ASN A 98 -24.38 3.36 21.14
C ASN A 98 -23.84 4.52 20.29
N TYR A 99 -23.54 5.65 20.93
CA TYR A 99 -23.04 6.83 20.25
C TYR A 99 -21.51 6.72 20.08
N VAL A 100 -21.08 6.73 18.81
CA VAL A 100 -19.67 6.85 18.45
C VAL A 100 -19.45 8.27 17.92
N PRO A 101 -18.60 9.08 18.56
CA PRO A 101 -18.31 10.42 18.08
C PRO A 101 -17.80 10.43 16.64
N ALA A 102 -18.16 11.45 15.88
CA ALA A 102 -17.82 11.55 14.46
C ALA A 102 -16.31 11.48 14.20
N TYR A 103 -15.50 12.11 15.04
CA TYR A 103 -14.03 12.12 14.89
C TYR A 103 -13.41 10.73 15.10
N ILE A 104 -13.94 9.92 16.04
CA ILE A 104 -13.53 8.51 16.24
C ILE A 104 -13.84 7.72 14.97
N ARG A 105 -15.09 7.82 14.47
CA ARG A 105 -15.51 7.14 13.24
C ARG A 105 -14.66 7.53 12.04
N ILE A 106 -14.34 8.82 11.89
CA ILE A 106 -13.50 9.31 10.81
C ILE A 106 -12.09 8.70 10.90
N ALA A 107 -11.45 8.74 12.07
CA ALA A 107 -10.12 8.18 12.25
C ALA A 107 -10.06 6.68 11.96
N GLU A 108 -10.99 5.90 12.52
CA GLU A 108 -11.08 4.45 12.29
C GLU A 108 -11.32 4.13 10.82
N ASN A 109 -12.26 4.82 10.17
CA ASN A 109 -12.58 4.58 8.76
C ASN A 109 -11.38 4.91 7.86
N GLN A 110 -10.72 6.05 8.06
CA GLN A 110 -9.57 6.44 7.25
C GLN A 110 -8.42 5.43 7.38
N LEU A 111 -8.07 5.03 8.60
CA LEU A 111 -7.03 4.02 8.81
C LEU A 111 -7.38 2.67 8.19
N ASN A 112 -8.61 2.20 8.40
CA ASN A 112 -9.06 0.92 7.84
C ASN A 112 -9.06 0.94 6.30
N SER A 113 -9.50 2.04 5.69
CA SER A 113 -9.50 2.20 4.23
C SER A 113 -8.08 2.25 3.68
N LEU A 114 -7.16 3.01 4.29
CA LEU A 114 -5.75 3.06 3.89
C LEU A 114 -5.10 1.66 3.95
N LYS A 115 -5.24 0.96 5.08
CA LYS A 115 -4.71 -0.39 5.29
C LYS A 115 -5.24 -1.39 4.27
N SER A 116 -6.56 -1.38 4.06
CA SER A 116 -7.23 -2.31 3.15
C SER A 116 -6.78 -2.09 1.71
N SER A 117 -6.77 -0.84 1.25
CA SER A 117 -6.31 -0.49 -0.10
C SER A 117 -4.85 -0.85 -0.32
N PHE A 118 -3.97 -0.47 0.62
CA PHE A 118 -2.55 -0.79 0.55
C PHE A 118 -2.33 -2.30 0.49
N LYS A 119 -2.93 -3.07 1.40
CA LYS A 119 -2.82 -4.53 1.44
C LYS A 119 -3.27 -5.18 0.13
N ARG A 120 -4.41 -4.73 -0.44
CA ARG A 120 -4.94 -5.26 -1.70
C ARG A 120 -3.96 -5.05 -2.86
N ILE A 121 -3.37 -3.86 -2.96
CA ILE A 121 -2.42 -3.51 -4.03
C ILE A 121 -1.16 -4.37 -3.91
N ILE A 122 -0.59 -4.48 -2.71
CA ILE A 122 0.63 -5.26 -2.48
C ILE A 122 0.44 -6.75 -2.72
N ILE A 123 -0.69 -7.33 -2.28
CA ILE A 123 -0.98 -8.74 -2.56
C ILE A 123 -1.01 -8.98 -4.08
N LYS A 124 -1.69 -8.11 -4.84
CA LYS A 124 -1.75 -8.22 -6.30
C LYS A 124 -0.37 -8.09 -6.94
N HIS A 125 0.45 -7.12 -6.51
CA HIS A 125 1.82 -6.96 -6.99
C HIS A 125 2.69 -8.19 -6.70
N ASN A 126 2.63 -8.71 -5.47
CA ASN A 126 3.43 -9.86 -5.07
C ASN A 126 3.11 -11.10 -5.92
N LEU A 127 1.84 -11.33 -6.26
CA LEU A 127 1.46 -12.41 -7.18
C LEU A 127 2.07 -12.21 -8.57
N ASN A 128 1.97 -11.00 -9.13
CA ASN A 128 2.58 -10.67 -10.42
C ASN A 128 4.12 -10.81 -10.40
N SER A 129 4.76 -10.38 -9.32
CA SER A 129 6.22 -10.48 -9.16
C SER A 129 6.65 -11.94 -9.07
N ILE A 130 5.93 -12.78 -8.32
CA ILE A 130 6.19 -14.23 -8.27
C ILE A 130 6.08 -14.86 -9.66
N ASP A 131 5.01 -14.56 -10.42
CA ASP A 131 4.84 -15.07 -11.78
C ASP A 131 6.03 -14.66 -12.67
N TYR A 132 6.42 -13.39 -12.62
CA TYR A 132 7.56 -12.87 -13.36
C TYR A 132 8.88 -13.57 -12.99
N GLN A 133 9.15 -13.78 -11.71
CA GLN A 133 10.37 -14.47 -11.25
C GLN A 133 10.41 -15.93 -11.69
N ASN A 134 9.26 -16.62 -11.70
CA ASN A 134 9.15 -17.99 -12.19
C ASN A 134 9.46 -18.08 -13.70
N ASP A 135 8.86 -17.19 -14.49
CA ASP A 135 9.09 -17.13 -15.94
C ASP A 135 10.55 -16.77 -16.27
N LEU A 136 11.15 -15.83 -15.52
CA LEU A 136 12.56 -15.46 -15.66
C LEU A 136 13.47 -16.65 -15.37
N LYS A 137 13.21 -17.39 -14.28
CA LYS A 137 13.97 -18.58 -13.91
C LYS A 137 13.92 -19.64 -15.00
N GLN A 138 12.73 -19.91 -15.56
CA GLN A 138 12.54 -20.88 -16.64
C GLN A 138 13.28 -20.46 -17.92
N SER A 139 13.26 -19.18 -18.26
CA SER A 139 14.01 -18.64 -19.41
C SER A 139 15.52 -18.87 -19.25
N ILE A 140 16.06 -18.61 -18.06
CA ILE A 140 17.48 -18.84 -17.75
C ILE A 140 17.82 -20.33 -17.83
N GLU A 141 16.98 -21.22 -17.29
CA GLU A 141 17.20 -22.68 -17.37
C GLU A 141 17.21 -23.18 -18.83
N ASN A 142 16.27 -22.72 -19.65
CA ASN A 142 16.24 -23.08 -21.08
C ASN A 142 17.48 -22.59 -21.84
N SER A 143 18.03 -21.42 -21.49
CA SER A 143 19.24 -20.89 -22.11
C SER A 143 20.52 -21.63 -21.72
N LYS A 144 20.53 -22.41 -20.63
CA LYS A 144 21.68 -23.22 -20.21
C LYS A 144 21.71 -24.61 -20.86
N ASN A 145 20.57 -25.08 -21.35
CA ASN A 145 20.40 -26.42 -21.93
C ASN A 145 20.52 -26.43 -23.47
N ASN A 146 20.66 -25.27 -24.10
CA ASN A 146 20.93 -25.06 -25.54
C ASN A 146 22.34 -24.52 -25.73
#